data_AF-A0A4Y2GCY5-F1
#
_entry.id   AF-A0A4Y2GCY5-F1
#
_cell.length_a   1.000
_cell.length_b   1.000
_cell.length_c   1.000
_cell.angle_alpha   90.00
_cell.angle_beta   90.00
_cell.angle_gamma   90.00
#
_symmetry.space_group_name_H-M   'P 1'
#
loop_
_entity.id
_entity.type
_entity.pdbx_description
1 polymer ?
#
loop_
_entity_poly.entity_id
_entity_poly.type
_entity_poly.pdbx_seq_one_letter_code
_entity_poly.pdbx_strand_id
1 'polypeptide(L)'
;MDFESPEYKFSRDLIFYIMQEYYSAWKWRPCKQYASEKDRTLFTSAIENQVKKLLDNMGPYTHVCFENDFDPCNISNKTFQEVCSRIVKEHLEEDVGLKKFVKLCCVVGNYAAISFIYGAKNAPYIAIRTLYNLVQSLKTDGRFKDTTWSEIHALCADN
;
A
#
# COMPACT_ATOMS: atom_id res chain seq x y z
N MET A 1 -8.62 -7.28 -12.70
CA MET A 1 -7.31 -7.19 -12.03
C MET A 1 -6.62 -8.49 -12.33
N ASP A 2 -5.44 -8.42 -12.95
CA ASP A 2 -4.63 -9.62 -13.21
C ASP A 2 -3.90 -10.03 -11.92
N PHE A 3 -4.28 -11.18 -11.35
CA PHE A 3 -3.72 -11.67 -10.09
C PHE A 3 -2.30 -12.21 -10.22
N GLU A 4 -1.83 -12.47 -11.44
CA GLU A 4 -0.46 -12.90 -11.66
C GLU A 4 0.49 -11.75 -11.95
N SER A 5 -0.05 -10.55 -12.16
CA SER A 5 0.71 -9.35 -12.48
C SER A 5 1.65 -8.89 -11.35
N PRO A 6 2.83 -8.34 -11.69
CA PRO A 6 3.74 -7.69 -10.75
C PRO A 6 3.05 -6.67 -9.82
N GLU A 7 2.16 -5.86 -10.38
CA GLU A 7 1.48 -4.77 -9.68
C GLU A 7 0.57 -5.31 -8.59
N TYR A 8 -0.18 -6.38 -8.90
CA TYR A 8 -1.04 -7.03 -7.93
C TYR A 8 -0.23 -7.69 -6.83
N LYS A 9 0.81 -8.45 -7.18
CA LYS A 9 1.66 -9.15 -6.22
C LYS A 9 2.31 -8.17 -5.26
N PHE A 10 2.92 -7.10 -5.76
CA PHE A 10 3.48 -6.02 -4.94
C PHE A 10 2.43 -5.38 -4.02
N SER A 11 1.29 -4.96 -4.56
CA SER A 11 0.23 -4.30 -3.79
C SER A 11 -0.33 -5.22 -2.69
N ARG A 12 -0.56 -6.49 -3.02
CA ARG A 12 -1.01 -7.51 -2.09
C ARG A 12 0.01 -7.70 -0.96
N ASP A 13 1.28 -7.92 -1.30
CA ASP A 13 2.32 -8.27 -0.33
C ASP A 13 2.61 -7.10 0.62
N LEU A 14 2.65 -5.88 0.10
CA LEU A 14 2.78 -4.67 0.90
C LEU A 14 1.63 -4.52 1.91
N ILE A 15 0.38 -4.60 1.44
CA ILE A 15 -0.79 -4.47 2.33
C ILE A 15 -0.80 -5.61 3.35
N PHE A 16 -0.39 -6.82 2.94
CA PHE A 16 -0.24 -7.95 3.86
C PHE A 16 0.70 -7.66 4.99
N TYR A 17 1.90 -7.20 4.65
CA TYR A 17 2.94 -6.87 5.59
C TYR A 17 2.47 -5.81 6.59
N ILE A 18 1.96 -4.68 6.11
CA ILE A 18 1.52 -3.57 6.97
C ILE A 18 0.42 -4.02 7.94
N MET A 19 -0.56 -4.77 7.44
CA MET A 19 -1.64 -5.26 8.28
C MET A 19 -1.17 -6.26 9.35
N GLN A 20 -0.14 -7.07 9.08
CA GLN A 20 0.48 -7.94 10.07
C GLN A 20 1.22 -7.16 11.16
N GLU A 21 1.88 -6.05 10.80
CA GLU A 21 2.52 -5.15 11.77
C GLU A 21 1.49 -4.49 12.71
N TYR A 22 0.32 -4.11 12.19
CA TYR A 22 -0.74 -3.47 12.99
C TYR A 22 -1.63 -4.43 13.76
N TYR A 23 -1.86 -5.63 13.21
CA TYR A 23 -2.74 -6.62 13.81
C TYR A 23 -2.14 -8.00 13.63
N SER A 24 -1.26 -8.39 14.55
CA SER A 24 -0.55 -9.69 14.52
C SER A 24 -1.49 -10.91 14.53
N ALA A 25 -2.72 -10.75 15.04
CA ALA A 25 -3.77 -11.77 15.01
C ALA A 25 -4.53 -11.84 13.65
N TRP A 26 -4.19 -10.99 12.68
CA TRP A 26 -4.83 -10.97 11.37
C TRP A 26 -4.50 -12.23 10.57
N LYS A 27 -5.52 -13.08 10.39
CA LYS A 27 -5.44 -14.34 9.61
C LYS A 27 -6.11 -14.24 8.25
N TRP A 28 -6.59 -13.05 7.86
CA TRP A 28 -7.26 -12.87 6.57
C TRP A 28 -6.28 -13.19 5.45
N ARG A 29 -6.75 -13.87 4.40
CA ARG A 29 -6.01 -14.16 3.17
C ARG A 29 -6.93 -13.79 2.00
N PRO A 30 -6.55 -12.84 1.11
CA PRO A 30 -7.43 -12.33 0.08
C PRO A 30 -7.83 -13.39 -0.93
N CYS A 31 -7.12 -14.52 -1.01
CA CYS A 31 -7.52 -15.72 -1.73
C CYS A 31 -6.90 -16.97 -1.06
N LYS A 32 -7.58 -18.11 -1.16
CA LYS A 32 -7.11 -19.43 -0.64
C LYS A 32 -5.96 -20.06 -1.47
N GLN A 33 -5.49 -19.39 -2.52
CA GLN A 33 -4.53 -19.93 -3.49
C GLN A 33 -3.22 -19.14 -3.44
N TYR A 34 -2.20 -19.77 -2.85
CA TYR A 34 -0.76 -19.45 -2.92
C TYR A 34 -0.30 -18.13 -2.27
N ALA A 35 0.85 -18.09 -1.60
CA ALA A 35 2.16 -18.27 -2.22
C ALA A 35 3.23 -18.70 -1.20
N SER A 36 4.09 -19.65 -1.58
CA SER A 36 5.30 -19.98 -0.80
C SER A 36 6.26 -18.77 -0.82
N GLU A 37 7.30 -18.73 0.03
CA GLU A 37 8.34 -17.68 -0.03
C GLU A 37 8.88 -17.42 -1.46
N LYS A 38 8.79 -18.43 -2.35
CA LYS A 38 9.21 -18.33 -3.76
C LYS A 38 8.43 -17.35 -4.63
N ASP A 39 7.24 -16.92 -4.19
CA ASP A 39 6.38 -16.03 -4.98
C ASP A 39 6.46 -14.55 -4.52
N ARG A 40 7.22 -14.25 -3.46
CA ARG A 40 7.49 -12.87 -2.95
C ARG A 40 8.61 -12.17 -3.74
N THR A 41 8.66 -12.34 -5.05
CA THR A 41 9.81 -11.91 -5.85
C THR A 41 10.01 -10.39 -5.90
N LEU A 42 8.93 -9.61 -5.71
CA LEU A 42 8.95 -8.14 -5.79
C LEU A 42 8.89 -7.45 -4.43
N PHE A 43 8.55 -8.17 -3.37
CA PHE A 43 8.49 -7.64 -2.01
C PHE A 43 9.61 -8.27 -1.18
N THR A 44 10.83 -7.83 -1.47
CA THR A 44 12.05 -8.39 -0.87
C THR A 44 12.23 -7.91 0.57
N SER A 45 13.13 -8.56 1.32
CA SER A 45 13.46 -8.14 2.69
C SER A 45 13.96 -6.70 2.78
N ALA A 46 14.60 -6.17 1.72
CA ALA A 46 15.00 -4.77 1.66
C ALA A 46 13.78 -3.84 1.64
N ILE A 47 12.76 -4.17 0.84
CA ILE A 47 11.51 -3.42 0.78
C ILE A 47 10.74 -3.58 2.11
N GLU A 48 10.66 -4.78 2.67
CA GLU A 48 10.07 -5.03 4.00
C GLU A 48 10.70 -4.14 5.08
N ASN A 49 12.03 -4.13 5.16
CA ASN A 49 12.76 -3.31 6.13
C ASN A 49 12.52 -1.81 5.91
N GLN A 50 12.49 -1.36 4.66
CA GLN A 50 12.23 0.04 4.35
C GLN A 50 10.79 0.44 4.70
N VAL A 51 9.82 -0.43 4.41
CA VAL A 51 8.42 -0.23 4.82
C VAL A 51 8.35 -0.15 6.34
N LYS A 52 8.96 -1.08 7.07
CA LYS A 52 9.03 -1.04 8.54
C LYS A 52 9.61 0.27 9.06
N LYS A 53 10.78 0.70 8.57
CA LYS A 53 11.38 2.00 8.92
C LYS A 53 10.42 3.16 8.66
N LEU A 54 9.70 3.13 7.54
CA LEU A 54 8.70 4.16 7.22
C LEU A 54 7.51 4.12 8.17
N LEU A 55 7.02 2.94 8.54
CA LEU A 55 5.95 2.76 9.52
C LEU A 55 6.37 3.28 10.90
N ASP A 56 7.55 2.91 11.37
CA ASP A 56 8.08 3.32 12.68
C ASP A 56 8.28 4.85 12.75
N ASN A 57 8.81 5.45 11.69
CA ASN A 57 9.09 6.89 11.65
C ASN A 57 7.84 7.75 11.40
N MET A 58 6.90 7.27 10.58
CA MET A 58 5.73 8.04 10.16
C MET A 58 4.45 7.66 10.91
N GLY A 59 4.45 6.60 11.72
CA GLY A 59 3.27 6.09 12.41
C GLY A 59 2.48 7.18 13.16
N PRO A 60 3.11 7.96 14.07
CA PRO A 60 2.43 9.03 14.79
C PRO A 60 1.84 10.09 13.87
N TYR A 61 2.59 10.53 12.86
CA TYR A 61 2.12 11.51 11.88
C TYR A 61 0.96 10.99 11.04
N THR A 62 1.04 9.72 10.60
CA THR A 62 0.02 9.08 9.78
C THR A 62 -1.29 8.93 10.54
N HIS A 63 -1.24 8.72 11.86
CA HIS A 63 -2.43 8.68 12.70
C HIS A 63 -3.12 10.05 12.81
N VAL A 64 -2.34 11.12 12.99
CA VAL A 64 -2.87 12.49 12.97
C VAL A 64 -3.48 12.83 11.61
N CYS A 65 -2.82 12.48 10.51
CA CYS A 65 -3.39 12.66 9.17
C CYS A 65 -4.68 11.85 9.00
N PHE A 66 -4.72 10.62 9.51
CA PHE A 66 -5.91 9.78 9.45
C PHE A 66 -7.11 10.44 10.16
N GLU A 67 -6.92 10.95 11.38
CA GLU A 67 -7.98 11.66 12.12
C GLU A 67 -8.47 12.92 11.43
N ASN A 68 -7.61 13.58 10.63
CA ASN A 68 -8.02 14.74 9.82
C ASN A 68 -8.76 14.34 8.54
N ASP A 69 -8.39 13.20 7.96
CA ASP A 69 -8.95 12.71 6.69
C ASP A 69 -10.27 11.93 6.87
N PHE A 70 -10.52 11.41 8.07
CA PHE A 70 -11.70 10.61 8.40
C PHE A 70 -12.49 11.23 9.54
N ASP A 71 -13.82 11.30 9.37
CA ASP A 71 -14.73 11.47 10.50
C ASP A 71 -14.72 10.19 11.36
N PRO A 72 -14.29 10.23 12.64
CA PRO A 72 -14.23 9.07 13.51
C PRO A 72 -15.58 8.35 13.68
N CYS A 73 -16.70 9.05 13.51
CA CYS A 73 -18.03 8.50 13.61
C CYS A 73 -18.52 7.81 12.32
N ASN A 74 -17.77 7.93 11.21
CA ASN A 74 -18.21 7.50 9.88
C ASN A 74 -17.12 6.75 9.09
N ILE A 75 -16.39 5.87 9.75
CA ILE A 75 -15.40 5.01 9.08
C ILE A 75 -16.12 3.80 8.46
N SER A 76 -16.15 3.77 7.12
CA SER A 76 -16.80 2.73 6.33
C SER A 76 -15.96 2.40 5.09
N ASN A 77 -16.30 1.30 4.41
CA ASN A 77 -15.64 0.96 3.15
C ASN A 77 -15.76 2.09 2.09
N LYS A 78 -16.90 2.79 2.09
CA LYS A 78 -17.16 3.89 1.14
C LYS A 78 -16.27 5.09 1.45
N THR A 79 -16.27 5.55 2.70
CA THR A 79 -15.45 6.71 3.10
C THR A 79 -13.96 6.42 2.94
N PHE A 80 -13.51 5.20 3.24
CA PHE A 80 -12.15 4.75 2.95
C PHE A 80 -11.80 4.83 1.46
N GLN A 81 -12.67 4.33 0.58
CA GLN A 81 -12.45 4.39 -0.86
C GLN A 81 -12.38 5.84 -1.38
N GLU A 82 -13.22 6.74 -0.87
CA GLU A 82 -13.22 8.16 -1.22
C GLU A 82 -11.90 8.83 -0.82
N VAL A 83 -11.43 8.60 0.40
CA VAL A 83 -10.15 9.13 0.89
C VAL A 83 -8.97 8.58 0.08
N CYS A 84 -8.92 7.27 -0.18
CA CYS A 84 -7.89 6.67 -1.03
C CYS A 84 -7.85 7.29 -2.43
N SER A 85 -9.03 7.52 -3.03
CA SER A 85 -9.12 8.11 -4.37
C SER A 85 -8.60 9.54 -4.39
N ARG A 86 -8.91 10.33 -3.36
CA ARG A 86 -8.39 11.71 -3.18
C ARG A 86 -6.86 11.72 -3.05
N ILE A 87 -6.32 10.93 -2.12
CA ILE A 87 -4.88 10.86 -1.85
C ILE A 87 -4.09 10.43 -3.10
N VAL A 88 -4.59 9.44 -3.84
CA VAL A 88 -3.96 9.01 -5.10
C VAL A 88 -4.02 10.09 -6.17
N LYS A 89 -5.15 10.80 -6.29
CA LYS A 89 -5.30 11.88 -7.26
C LYS A 89 -4.33 13.03 -6.99
N GLU A 90 -4.27 13.50 -5.75
CA GLU A 90 -3.33 14.54 -5.32
C GLU A 90 -1.87 14.13 -5.62
N HIS A 91 -1.54 12.86 -5.43
CA HIS A 91 -0.23 12.34 -5.78
C HIS A 91 0.06 12.34 -7.28
N LEU A 92 -0.91 11.92 -8.11
CA LEU A 92 -0.73 11.83 -9.57
C LEU A 92 -0.53 13.19 -10.23
N GLU A 93 -1.04 14.26 -9.61
CA GLU A 93 -0.90 15.66 -10.06
C GLU A 93 0.50 16.24 -9.76
N GLU A 94 1.26 15.64 -8.82
CA GLU A 94 2.66 16.00 -8.58
C GLU A 94 3.62 15.21 -9.48
N ASP A 95 4.80 15.77 -9.78
CA ASP A 95 5.90 14.97 -10.34
C ASP A 95 6.47 14.08 -9.24
N VAL A 96 6.09 12.80 -9.27
CA VAL A 96 6.34 11.84 -8.20
C VAL A 96 7.57 11.00 -8.52
N GLY A 97 8.66 11.25 -7.79
CA GLY A 97 9.79 10.33 -7.72
C GLY A 97 9.48 9.06 -6.91
N LEU A 98 10.26 7.99 -7.12
CA LEU A 98 10.05 6.68 -6.51
C LEU A 98 9.97 6.68 -4.98
N LYS A 99 10.72 7.56 -4.30
CA LYS A 99 10.64 7.74 -2.83
C LYS A 99 9.24 8.15 -2.40
N LYS A 100 8.64 9.11 -3.11
CA LYS A 100 7.27 9.58 -2.84
C LYS A 100 6.25 8.48 -3.12
N PHE A 101 6.43 7.71 -4.19
CA PHE A 101 5.59 6.55 -4.52
C PHE A 101 5.59 5.50 -3.39
N VAL A 102 6.76 5.07 -2.91
CA VAL A 102 6.85 4.09 -1.81
C VAL A 102 6.20 4.64 -0.54
N LYS A 103 6.41 5.93 -0.23
CA LYS A 103 5.79 6.60 0.92
C LYS A 103 4.26 6.60 0.81
N LEU A 104 3.71 6.93 -0.35
CA LEU A 104 2.27 6.89 -0.61
C LEU A 104 1.71 5.49 -0.39
N CYS A 105 2.35 4.47 -0.95
CA CYS A 105 1.93 3.08 -0.79
C CYS A 105 1.86 2.68 0.70
N CYS A 106 2.83 3.13 1.51
CA CYS A 106 2.81 2.92 2.96
C CYS A 106 1.66 3.67 3.66
N VAL A 107 1.37 4.93 3.27
CA VAL A 107 0.25 5.71 3.81
C VAL A 107 -1.09 5.01 3.53
N VAL A 108 -1.31 4.58 2.28
CA VAL A 108 -2.53 3.85 1.89
C VAL A 108 -2.66 2.56 2.70
N GLY A 109 -1.56 1.81 2.90
CA GLY A 109 -1.56 0.61 3.73
C GLY A 109 -1.84 0.87 5.20
N ASN A 110 -1.26 1.93 5.78
CA ASN A 110 -1.55 2.37 7.15
C ASN A 110 -3.02 2.71 7.32
N TYR A 111 -3.57 3.52 6.41
CA TYR A 111 -4.98 3.90 6.45
C TYR A 111 -5.88 2.68 6.32
N ALA A 112 -5.48 1.69 5.53
CA ALA A 112 -6.22 0.43 5.41
C ALA A 112 -6.27 -0.34 6.73
N ALA A 113 -5.13 -0.44 7.43
CA ALA A 113 -5.03 -1.11 8.72
C ALA A 113 -5.87 -0.43 9.79
N ILE A 114 -5.74 0.89 9.90
CA ILE A 114 -6.51 1.69 10.85
C ILE A 114 -8.01 1.57 10.52
N SER A 115 -8.41 1.82 9.27
CA SER A 115 -9.82 1.74 8.86
C SER A 115 -10.44 0.37 9.11
N PHE A 116 -9.68 -0.71 8.91
CA PHE A 116 -10.13 -2.08 9.18
C PHE A 116 -10.48 -2.29 10.66
N ILE A 117 -9.62 -1.77 11.56
CA ILE A 117 -9.84 -1.81 13.01
C ILE A 117 -11.12 -1.04 13.36
N TYR A 118 -11.30 0.15 12.80
CA TYR A 118 -12.43 1.03 13.08
C TYR A 118 -13.75 0.69 12.37
N GLY A 119 -13.78 -0.32 11.48
CA GLY A 119 -15.04 -0.89 10.97
C GLY A 119 -15.12 -1.10 9.45
N ALA A 120 -14.20 -0.52 8.66
CA ALA A 120 -14.13 -0.73 7.22
C ALA A 120 -13.49 -2.08 6.88
N LYS A 121 -14.24 -3.18 7.06
CA LYS A 121 -13.69 -4.55 6.94
C LYS A 121 -13.10 -4.91 5.58
N ASN A 122 -13.47 -4.21 4.50
CA ASN A 122 -12.90 -4.42 3.17
C ASN A 122 -11.77 -3.42 2.82
N ALA A 123 -11.36 -2.55 3.76
CA ALA A 123 -10.29 -1.58 3.53
C ALA A 123 -8.99 -2.21 2.98
N PRO A 124 -8.50 -3.38 3.45
CA PRO A 124 -7.30 -4.00 2.88
C PRO A 124 -7.46 -4.34 1.39
N TYR A 125 -8.63 -4.87 0.99
CA TYR A 125 -8.90 -5.18 -0.41
C TYR A 125 -9.00 -3.91 -1.28
N ILE A 126 -9.66 -2.87 -0.76
CA ILE A 126 -9.76 -1.57 -1.44
C ILE A 126 -8.37 -0.95 -1.63
N ALA A 127 -7.49 -1.05 -0.63
CA ALA A 127 -6.12 -0.57 -0.70
C ALA A 127 -5.31 -1.32 -1.76
N ILE A 128 -5.38 -2.66 -1.80
CA ILE A 128 -4.74 -3.47 -2.85
C ILE A 128 -5.19 -3.02 -4.23
N ARG A 129 -6.51 -2.86 -4.43
CA ARG A 129 -7.07 -2.41 -5.71
C ARG A 129 -6.62 -1.00 -6.07
N THR A 130 -6.55 -0.10 -5.09
CA THR A 130 -6.12 1.28 -5.27
C THR A 130 -4.67 1.33 -5.74
N LEU A 131 -3.77 0.62 -5.07
CA LEU A 131 -2.34 0.58 -5.43
C LEU A 131 -2.11 -0.11 -6.78
N TYR A 132 -2.83 -1.19 -7.07
CA TYR A 132 -2.80 -1.83 -8.38
C TYR A 132 -3.17 -0.85 -9.50
N ASN A 133 -4.29 -0.13 -9.34
CA ASN A 133 -4.74 0.84 -10.33
C ASN A 133 -3.78 2.03 -10.47
N LEU A 134 -3.16 2.47 -9.37
CA LEU A 134 -2.14 3.51 -9.39
C LEU A 134 -0.96 3.09 -10.26
N VAL A 135 -0.39 1.90 -10.02
CA VAL A 135 0.78 1.44 -10.81
C VAL A 135 0.40 1.26 -12.28
N GLN A 136 -0.79 0.73 -12.58
CA GLN A 136 -1.29 0.62 -13.96
C GLN A 136 -1.43 1.99 -14.65
N SER A 137 -1.91 3.00 -13.92
CA SER A 137 -2.02 4.37 -14.43
C SER A 137 -0.64 4.96 -14.73
N LEU A 138 0.30 4.84 -13.79
CA LEU A 138 1.67 5.30 -13.98
C LEU A 138 2.38 4.57 -15.14
N LYS A 139 2.08 3.28 -15.36
CA LYS A 139 2.58 2.51 -16.52
C LYS A 139 2.04 3.04 -17.83
N THR A 140 0.74 3.33 -17.88
CA THR A 140 0.08 3.86 -19.07
C THR A 140 0.61 5.26 -19.43
N ASP A 141 0.94 6.07 -18.42
CA ASP A 141 1.54 7.39 -18.59
C ASP A 141 3.06 7.33 -18.90
N GLY A 142 3.67 6.14 -18.90
CA GLY A 142 5.11 5.95 -19.12
C GLY A 142 6.02 6.34 -17.95
N ARG A 143 5.43 6.75 -16.81
CA ARG A 143 6.13 7.09 -15.55
C ARG A 143 6.60 5.87 -14.77
N PHE A 144 6.05 4.69 -15.07
CA PHE A 144 6.44 3.42 -14.47
C PHE A 144 6.77 2.41 -15.57
N LYS A 145 7.95 1.80 -15.50
CA LYS A 145 8.42 0.79 -16.46
C LYS A 145 8.71 -0.51 -15.72
N ASP A 146 8.95 -1.61 -16.45
CA ASP A 146 9.29 -2.87 -15.80
C ASP A 146 10.64 -2.81 -15.05
N THR A 147 11.56 -1.92 -15.48
CA THR A 147 12.82 -1.64 -14.77
C THR A 147 12.62 -0.90 -13.45
N THR A 148 11.49 -0.20 -13.28
CA THR A 148 11.19 0.58 -12.09
C THR A 148 11.10 -0.28 -10.84
N TRP A 149 10.74 -1.57 -10.97
CA TRP A 149 10.78 -2.51 -9.85
C TRP A 149 12.19 -2.70 -9.30
N SER A 150 13.19 -2.83 -10.18
CA SER A 150 14.60 -2.93 -9.78
C SER A 150 15.12 -1.63 -9.18
N GLU A 151 14.65 -0.48 -9.68
CA GLU A 151 14.99 0.84 -9.13
C GLU A 151 14.43 1.02 -7.71
N ILE A 152 13.18 0.59 -7.46
CA ILE A 152 12.58 0.55 -6.12
C ILE A 152 13.39 -0.37 -5.21
N HIS A 153 13.80 -1.54 -5.70
CA HIS A 153 14.62 -2.46 -4.93
C HIS A 153 15.95 -1.84 -4.51
N ALA A 154 16.68 -1.23 -5.44
CA ALA A 154 17.95 -0.55 -5.17
C ALA A 154 17.77 0.59 -4.16
N LEU A 155 16.73 1.41 -4.37
CA LEU A 155 16.37 2.50 -3.46
C LEU A 155 16.13 2.02 -2.01
N CYS A 156 15.49 0.87 -1.84
CA CYS A 156 15.23 0.28 -0.53
C CYS A 156 16.45 -0.45 0.08
N ALA A 157 17.43 -0.86 -0.74
CA ALA A 157 18.64 -1.54 -0.27
C ALA A 157 19.72 -0.57 0.22
N ASP A 158 19.77 0.65 -0.32
CA ASP A 158 20.79 1.66 -0.01
C ASP A 158 20.54 2.48 1.29
N ASN A 159 19.50 2.14 2.07
CA ASN A 159 19.08 2.87 3.29
C ASN A 159 18.94 1.98 4.53
#